data_AF-A0A2N3T7A3-F1
#
_entry.id   AF-A0A2N3T7A3-F1
#
_cell.length_a   1.000
_cell.length_b   1.000
_cell.length_c   1.000
_cell.angle_alpha   90.00
_cell.angle_beta   90.00
_cell.angle_gamma   90.00
#
_symmetry.space_group_name_H-M   'P 1'
#
loop_
_entity.id
_entity.type
_entity.pdbx_description
1 polymer ?
#
loop_
_entity_poly.entity_id
_entity_poly.type
_entity_poly.pdbx_seq_one_letter_code
_entity_poly.pdbx_strand_id
1 'polypeptide(L)'
;MNFLQSIPESIFEIIGFSIGFFVCIITAIQIIKEYKSKQSSSLSPGYVMGWLFVYSFWALYGLRFEAIALWTTNSLALFLQIGLCIIVFKKNKKNQHV
;
A
#
# COMPACT_ATOMS: atom_id res chain seq x y z
N MET A 1 33.16 -4.73 -8.78
CA MET A 1 32.08 -5.61 -8.28
C MET A 1 30.91 -4.74 -7.86
N ASN A 2 29.70 -5.03 -8.33
CA ASN A 2 28.49 -4.31 -7.93
C ASN A 2 28.16 -4.65 -6.48
N PHE A 3 28.13 -3.65 -5.58
CA PHE A 3 27.80 -3.82 -4.16
C PHE A 3 26.51 -4.62 -3.94
N LEU A 4 25.49 -4.39 -4.76
CA LEU A 4 24.20 -5.10 -4.69
C LEU A 4 24.33 -6.62 -4.94
N GLN A 5 25.25 -7.05 -5.81
CA GLN A 5 25.47 -8.48 -6.09
C GLN A 5 26.23 -9.19 -4.97
N SER A 6 26.84 -8.44 -4.05
CA SER A 6 27.53 -9.01 -2.89
C SER A 6 26.58 -9.33 -1.72
N ILE A 7 25.34 -8.84 -1.77
CA ILE A 7 24.33 -9.08 -0.75
C ILE A 7 23.62 -10.41 -1.09
N PRO A 8 23.57 -11.38 -0.17
CA PRO A 8 22.80 -12.61 -0.36
C PRO A 8 21.32 -12.31 -0.66
N GLU A 9 20.75 -13.04 -1.61
CA GLU A 9 19.33 -12.89 -1.99
C GLU A 9 18.38 -13.01 -0.80
N SER A 10 18.66 -13.93 0.14
CA SER A 10 17.87 -14.11 1.35
C SER A 10 17.87 -12.87 2.26
N ILE A 11 18.99 -12.17 2.38
CA ILE A 11 19.07 -10.93 3.15
C ILE A 11 18.28 -9.82 2.44
N PHE A 12 18.40 -9.75 1.11
CA PHE A 12 17.67 -8.77 0.32
C PHE A 12 16.15 -8.99 0.40
N GLU A 13 15.69 -10.24 0.38
CA GLU A 13 14.29 -10.62 0.61
C GLU A 13 13.81 -10.23 2.01
N ILE A 14 14.59 -10.50 3.07
CA ILE A 14 14.24 -10.10 4.45
C ILE A 14 14.09 -8.58 4.57
N ILE A 15 15.01 -7.82 3.96
CA ILE A 15 14.92 -6.35 3.91
C ILE A 15 13.66 -5.93 3.14
N GLY A 16 13.39 -6.56 2.01
CA GLY A 16 12.18 -6.34 1.20
C GLY A 16 10.90 -6.56 2.00
N PHE A 17 10.82 -7.66 2.75
CA PHE A 17 9.70 -7.95 3.65
C PHE A 17 9.55 -6.88 4.73
N SER A 18 10.66 -6.50 5.37
CA SER A 18 10.66 -5.51 6.45
C SER A 18 10.15 -4.14 5.97
N ILE A 19 10.64 -3.68 4.82
CA ILE A 19 10.23 -2.41 4.22
C ILE A 19 8.78 -2.49 3.73
N GLY A 20 8.40 -3.57 3.03
CA GLY A 20 7.04 -3.75 2.54
C GLY A 20 6.00 -3.84 3.67
N PHE A 21 6.35 -4.49 4.78
CA PHE A 21 5.48 -4.54 5.96
C PHE A 21 5.39 -3.16 6.66
N PHE A 22 6.49 -2.40 6.68
CA PHE A 22 6.46 -1.03 7.18
C PHE A 22 5.50 -0.12 6.40
N VAL A 23 5.44 -0.26 5.07
CA VAL A 23 4.44 0.42 4.22
C VAL A 23 3.01 0.01 4.61
N CYS A 24 2.77 -1.27 4.90
CA CYS A 24 1.47 -1.75 5.37
C CYS A 24 1.08 -1.10 6.70
N ILE A 25 2.00 -0.99 7.65
CA ILE A 25 1.77 -0.32 8.94
C ILE A 25 1.41 1.15 8.73
N ILE A 26 2.16 1.87 7.90
CA ILE A 26 1.87 3.29 7.59
C ILE A 26 0.49 3.43 6.98
N THR A 27 0.13 2.55 6.05
CA THR A 27 -1.20 2.56 5.39
C THR A 27 -2.31 2.29 6.40
N ALA A 28 -2.10 1.34 7.32
CA ALA A 28 -3.05 1.06 8.40
C ALA A 28 -3.23 2.25 9.36
N ILE A 29 -2.16 2.97 9.70
CA ILE A 29 -2.23 4.20 10.49
C ILE A 29 -3.06 5.26 9.75
N GLN A 30 -2.85 5.42 8.44
CA GLN A 30 -3.63 6.35 7.63
C GLN A 30 -5.12 5.98 7.59
N ILE A 31 -5.45 4.69 7.47
CA ILE A 31 -6.83 4.18 7.57
C ILE A 31 -7.46 4.58 8.90
N ILE A 32 -6.78 4.33 10.01
CA ILE A 32 -7.28 4.65 11.35
C ILE A 32 -7.50 6.16 11.50
N LYS A 33 -6.55 6.99 11.03
CA LYS A 33 -6.66 8.45 11.05
C LYS A 33 -7.86 8.93 10.23
N GLU A 34 -8.02 8.40 9.03
CA GLU A 34 -9.10 8.79 8.13
C GLU A 34 -10.47 8.38 8.67
N TYR A 35 -10.56 7.18 9.24
CA TYR A 35 -11.77 6.64 9.87
C TYR A 35 -12.20 7.43 11.11
N LYS A 36 -11.25 7.82 11.97
CA LYS A 36 -11.54 8.59 13.20
C LYS A 36 -11.85 10.07 12.92
N SER A 37 -11.34 10.62 11.83
CA SER A 37 -11.57 12.02 11.47
C SER A 37 -13.02 12.27 11.04
N LYS A 38 -13.68 13.22 11.70
CA LYS A 38 -15.03 13.69 11.33
C LYS A 38 -15.04 14.69 10.16
N GLN A 39 -13.87 15.22 9.80
CA GLN A 39 -13.74 16.18 8.71
C GLN A 39 -13.74 15.47 7.35
N SER A 40 -13.96 16.22 6.27
CA SER A 40 -13.72 15.76 4.89
C SER A 40 -12.35 15.12 4.75
N SER A 41 -12.24 14.17 3.83
CA SER A 41 -10.91 13.65 3.50
C SER A 41 -10.10 14.73 2.81
N SER A 42 -8.85 14.92 3.24
CA SER A 42 -7.88 15.75 2.52
C SER A 42 -7.17 14.97 1.42
N LEU A 43 -7.39 13.65 1.33
CA LEU A 43 -6.79 12.80 0.31
C LEU A 43 -7.57 12.92 -1.00
N SER A 44 -6.86 13.10 -2.12
CA SER A 44 -7.49 13.14 -3.43
C SER A 44 -7.93 11.72 -3.85
N PRO A 45 -9.11 11.57 -4.49
CA PRO A 45 -9.55 10.28 -5.03
C PRO A 45 -8.54 9.67 -6.01
N GLY A 46 -7.93 10.51 -6.86
CA GLY A 46 -6.90 10.08 -7.80
C GLY A 46 -5.66 9.51 -7.11
N TYR A 47 -5.22 10.11 -6.01
CA TYR A 47 -4.09 9.59 -5.22
C TYR A 47 -4.41 8.21 -4.65
N VAL A 48 -5.55 8.05 -3.98
CA VAL A 48 -5.89 6.76 -3.34
C VAL A 48 -6.16 5.66 -4.36
N MET A 49 -6.75 5.99 -5.51
CA MET A 49 -6.93 5.04 -6.62
C MET A 49 -5.63 4.69 -7.31
N GLY A 50 -4.74 5.66 -7.54
CA GLY A 50 -3.44 5.43 -8.18
C GLY A 50 -2.62 4.36 -7.46
N TRP A 51 -2.58 4.41 -6.13
CA TRP A 51 -1.88 3.41 -5.33
C TRP A 51 -2.49 2.01 -5.40
N LEU A 52 -3.80 1.86 -5.66
CA LEU A 52 -4.39 0.54 -5.92
C LEU A 52 -3.78 -0.11 -7.16
N PHE A 53 -3.62 0.67 -8.23
CA PHE A 53 -3.01 0.16 -9.47
C PHE A 53 -1.54 -0.17 -9.27
N VAL A 54 -0.80 0.68 -8.54
CA VAL A 54 0.61 0.44 -8.22
C VAL A 54 0.79 -0.85 -7.41
N TYR A 55 0.04 -1.04 -6.33
CA TYR A 55 0.14 -2.25 -5.51
C TYR A 55 -0.33 -3.50 -6.27
N SER A 56 -1.38 -3.38 -7.09
CA SER A 56 -1.84 -4.48 -7.95
C SER A 56 -0.76 -4.89 -8.96
N PHE A 57 -0.15 -3.92 -9.63
CA PHE A 57 0.93 -4.17 -10.59
C PHE A 57 2.12 -4.86 -9.92
N TRP A 58 2.59 -4.34 -8.78
CA TRP A 58 3.74 -4.93 -8.08
C TRP A 58 3.45 -6.30 -7.48
N ALA A 59 2.22 -6.55 -7.05
CA ALA A 59 1.80 -7.88 -6.63
C ALA A 59 1.90 -8.89 -7.79
N LEU A 60 1.35 -8.54 -8.96
CA LEU A 60 1.43 -9.38 -10.16
C LEU A 60 2.87 -9.53 -10.67
N TYR A 61 3.66 -8.46 -10.62
CA TYR A 61 5.06 -8.48 -10.99
C TYR A 61 5.86 -9.43 -10.10
N GLY A 62 5.70 -9.34 -8.78
CA GLY A 62 6.38 -10.24 -7.85
C GLY A 62 5.99 -11.70 -8.05
N LEU A 63 4.71 -11.98 -8.36
CA LEU A 63 4.28 -13.34 -8.73
C LEU A 63 4.96 -13.83 -10.02
N ARG A 64 5.06 -12.97 -11.05
CA ARG A 64 5.67 -13.33 -12.34
C ARG A 64 7.17 -13.65 -12.24
N PHE A 65 7.87 -13.00 -11.33
CA PHE A 65 9.33 -13.10 -11.16
C PHE A 65 9.74 -13.80 -9.85
N GLU A 66 8.80 -14.47 -9.18
CA GLU A 66 9.05 -15.25 -7.96
C GLU A 66 9.67 -14.44 -6.80
N ALA A 67 9.47 -13.11 -6.79
CA ALA A 67 9.93 -12.22 -5.74
C ALA A 67 8.94 -12.22 -4.57
N ILE A 68 9.16 -13.09 -3.59
CA ILE A 68 8.20 -13.39 -2.52
C ILE A 68 7.90 -12.17 -1.66
N ALA A 69 8.94 -11.47 -1.20
CA ALA A 69 8.78 -10.24 -0.42
C ALA A 69 7.93 -9.21 -1.15
N LEU A 70 8.14 -9.08 -2.47
CA LEU A 70 7.46 -8.09 -3.29
C LEU A 70 5.97 -8.41 -3.42
N TRP A 71 5.60 -9.62 -3.85
CA TRP A 71 4.19 -9.89 -4.12
C TRP A 71 3.36 -9.97 -2.84
N THR A 72 3.91 -10.56 -1.78
CA THR A 72 3.19 -10.74 -0.51
C THR A 72 2.88 -9.39 0.14
N THR A 73 3.88 -8.51 0.25
CA THR A 73 3.70 -7.20 0.90
C THR A 73 2.83 -6.27 0.07
N ASN A 74 2.97 -6.26 -1.26
CA ASN A 74 2.11 -5.46 -2.13
C ASN A 74 0.67 -5.98 -2.17
N SER A 75 0.45 -7.29 -2.06
CA SER A 75 -0.91 -7.85 -1.93
C SER A 75 -1.57 -7.41 -0.63
N LEU A 76 -0.84 -7.43 0.50
CA LEU A 76 -1.35 -6.93 1.78
C LEU A 76 -1.63 -5.41 1.71
N ALA A 77 -0.71 -4.65 1.14
CA ALA A 77 -0.88 -3.21 0.94
C ALA A 77 -2.09 -2.90 0.05
N LEU A 78 -2.36 -3.72 -0.97
CA LEU A 78 -3.54 -3.60 -1.82
C LEU A 78 -4.83 -3.73 -1.01
N PHE A 79 -4.96 -4.74 -0.14
CA PHE A 79 -6.15 -4.89 0.70
C PHE A 79 -6.36 -3.70 1.65
N LEU A 80 -5.28 -3.21 2.27
CA LEU A 80 -5.34 -2.01 3.11
C LEU A 80 -5.75 -0.79 2.29
N GLN A 81 -5.15 -0.60 1.12
CA GLN A 81 -5.44 0.52 0.23
C GLN A 81 -6.89 0.50 -0.26
N ILE A 82 -7.48 -0.68 -0.51
CA ILE A 82 -8.92 -0.82 -0.82
C ILE A 82 -9.74 -0.28 0.36
N GLY A 83 -9.40 -0.66 1.59
CA GLY A 83 -10.04 -0.16 2.80
C GLY A 83 -9.97 1.37 2.92
N LEU A 84 -8.79 1.96 2.71
CA LEU A 84 -8.60 3.42 2.71
C LEU A 84 -9.48 4.08 1.64
N CYS A 85 -9.48 3.52 0.44
CA CYS A 85 -10.24 4.02 -0.70
C CYS A 85 -11.74 4.09 -0.38
N ILE A 86 -12.30 3.01 0.17
CA ILE A 86 -13.70 2.94 0.61
C ILE A 86 -14.02 4.04 1.63
N ILE A 87 -13.16 4.25 2.62
CA ILE A 87 -13.37 5.26 3.66
C ILE A 87 -13.37 6.66 3.05
N VAL A 88 -12.38 6.97 2.22
CA VAL A 88 -12.24 8.28 1.56
C VAL A 88 -13.46 8.59 0.68
N PHE A 89 -13.89 7.63 -0.15
CA PHE A 89 -15.07 7.81 -0.99
C PHE A 89 -16.36 8.00 -0.19
N LYS A 90 -16.56 7.23 0.90
CA LYS A 90 -17.72 7.41 1.78
C LYS A 90 -17.76 8.81 2.41
N LYS A 91 -16.61 9.31 2.87
CA LYS A 91 -16.53 10.65 3.46
C LYS A 91 -16.78 11.76 2.45
N ASN A 92 -16.19 11.65 1.26
CA ASN A 92 -16.37 12.66 0.21
C ASN A 92 -17.82 12.72 -0.29
N LYS A 93 -18.51 11.57 -0.40
CA LYS A 93 -19.95 11.54 -0.75
C LYS A 93 -20.82 12.19 0.33
N LYS A 94 -20.55 11.95 1.61
CA LYS A 94 -21.32 12.54 2.73
C LYS A 94 -21.33 14.07 2.67
N ASN A 95 -20.20 14.68 2.30
CA ASN A 95 -20.05 16.14 2.29
C ASN A 95 -20.59 16.82 1.04
N GLN A 96 -20.98 16.08 -0.01
CA GLN A 96 -21.70 16.64 -1.15
C GLN A 96 -23.20 16.83 -0.87
N HIS A 97 -23.70 16.29 0.24
CA HIS A 97 -25.11 16.32 0.64
C HIS A 97 -25.38 17.13 1.92
N VAL A 98 -24.39 17.90 2.39
CA VAL A 98 -24.49 18.87 3.49
C VAL A 98 -24.26 20.25 2.90
#